data_AF-A0A2D7ARN1-F1
#
_entry.id   AF-A0A2D7ARN1-F1
#
_cell.length_a   1.000
_cell.length_b   1.000
_cell.length_c   1.000
_cell.angle_alpha   90.00
_cell.angle_beta   90.00
_cell.angle_gamma   90.00
#
_symmetry.space_group_name_H-M   'P 1'
#
loop_
_entity.id
_entity.type
_entity.pdbx_description
1 polymer ?
#
loop_
_entity_poly.entity_id
_entity_poly.type
_entity_poly.pdbx_seq_one_letter_code
_entity_poly.pdbx_strand_id
1 'polypeptide(L)'
;MQAELDACEEIVDKVERQKRQWQIESSLLQAIEFADRFKELAKLGQNPMQIVNALTMPDASNANVAKQVIAIAGGLCPSCGIAMESDLDFCSSCGNYVE
;
A
#
# COMPACT_ATOMS: atom_id res chain seq x y z
N MET A 1 26.36 0.67 -14.70
CA MET A 1 26.30 -0.80 -14.59
C MET A 1 27.45 -1.49 -15.31
N GLN A 2 27.85 -1.09 -16.53
CA GLN A 2 29.06 -1.66 -17.15
C GLN A 2 30.31 -1.53 -16.26
N ALA A 3 30.54 -0.35 -15.67
CA ALA A 3 31.63 -0.14 -14.71
C ALA A 3 31.62 -1.08 -13.50
N GLU A 4 30.44 -1.54 -13.05
CA GLU A 4 30.32 -2.49 -11.93
C GLU A 4 30.67 -3.92 -12.34
N LEU A 5 30.39 -4.29 -13.60
CA LEU A 5 30.83 -5.56 -14.16
C LEU A 5 32.34 -5.56 -14.38
N ASP A 6 32.88 -4.46 -14.88
CA ASP A 6 34.32 -4.28 -15.09
C ASP A 6 35.07 -4.33 -13.73
N ALA A 7 34.51 -3.72 -12.68
CA ALA A 7 35.05 -3.81 -11.33
C ALA A 7 35.08 -5.24 -10.75
N CYS A 8 34.24 -6.16 -11.26
CA CYS A 8 34.31 -7.56 -10.85
C CYS A 8 35.62 -8.23 -11.30
N GLU A 9 36.29 -7.73 -12.34
CA GLU A 9 37.55 -8.31 -12.83
C GLU A 9 38.68 -8.24 -11.78
N GLU A 10 38.59 -7.28 -10.85
CA GLU A 10 39.53 -7.09 -9.75
C GLU A 10 39.37 -8.14 -8.64
N ILE A 11 38.24 -8.87 -8.58
CA ILE A 11 37.96 -9.88 -7.54
C ILE A 11 38.81 -11.14 -7.80
N VAL A 12 39.79 -11.42 -6.95
CA VAL A 12 40.75 -12.53 -7.13
C VAL A 12 40.07 -13.90 -7.09
N ASP A 13 39.13 -14.14 -6.17
CA ASP A 13 38.39 -15.39 -6.10
C ASP A 13 37.41 -15.51 -7.26
N LYS A 14 37.61 -16.52 -8.11
CA LYS A 14 36.78 -16.78 -9.29
C LYS A 14 35.32 -17.06 -8.94
N VAL A 15 35.06 -17.77 -7.84
CA VAL A 15 33.70 -18.14 -7.43
C VAL A 15 32.96 -16.89 -6.94
N GLU A 16 33.63 -16.08 -6.13
CA GLU A 16 33.08 -14.81 -5.66
C GLU A 16 32.81 -13.84 -6.81
N ARG A 17 33.77 -13.72 -7.74
CA ARG A 17 33.63 -12.92 -8.96
C ARG A 17 32.40 -13.31 -9.75
N GLN A 18 32.25 -14.61 -10.04
CA GLN A 18 31.12 -15.12 -10.81
C GLN A 18 29.79 -14.88 -10.08
N LYS A 19 29.76 -15.10 -8.77
CA LYS A 19 28.56 -14.84 -7.95
C LYS A 19 28.16 -13.36 -8.01
N ARG A 20 29.14 -12.44 -7.93
CA ARG A 20 28.89 -11.00 -8.02
C ARG A 20 28.37 -10.59 -9.40
N GLN A 21 28.98 -11.12 -10.47
CA GLN A 21 28.51 -10.90 -11.84
C GLN A 21 27.05 -11.34 -12.01
N TRP A 22 26.70 -12.56 -11.56
CA TRP A 22 25.33 -13.05 -11.63
C TRP A 22 24.32 -12.18 -10.87
N GLN A 23 24.69 -11.66 -9.69
CA GLN A 23 23.82 -10.74 -8.95
C GLN A 23 23.55 -9.46 -9.74
N ILE A 24 24.59 -8.88 -10.36
CA ILE A 24 24.47 -7.66 -11.17
C ILE A 24 23.60 -7.93 -12.39
N GLU A 25 23.86 -9.01 -13.12
CA GLU A 25 23.09 -9.39 -14.31
C GLU A 25 21.62 -9.68 -13.98
N SER A 26 21.35 -10.42 -12.90
CA SER A 26 19.99 -10.69 -12.44
C SER A 26 19.26 -9.41 -12.07
N SER A 27 19.91 -8.49 -11.35
CA SER A 27 19.32 -7.20 -10.99
C SER A 27 19.00 -6.35 -12.22
N LEU A 28 19.89 -6.36 -13.22
CA LEU A 28 19.68 -5.66 -14.48
C LEU A 28 18.49 -6.24 -15.25
N LEU A 29 18.41 -7.56 -15.36
CA LEU A 29 17.28 -8.24 -16.02
C LEU A 29 15.95 -7.89 -15.36
N GLN A 30 15.89 -7.91 -14.02
CA GLN A 30 14.69 -7.52 -13.29
C GLN A 30 14.31 -6.06 -13.50
N ALA A 31 15.30 -5.15 -13.57
CA ALA A 31 15.04 -3.74 -13.85
C ALA A 31 14.48 -3.52 -15.27
N ILE A 32 15.00 -4.26 -16.26
CA ILE A 32 14.50 -4.21 -17.65
C ILE A 32 13.06 -4.74 -17.71
N GLU A 33 12.80 -5.92 -17.12
CA GLU A 33 11.48 -6.53 -17.05
C GLU A 33 10.45 -5.58 -16.41
N PHE A 34 10.82 -4.97 -15.28
CA PHE A 34 9.99 -3.97 -14.62
C PHE A 34 9.71 -2.77 -15.54
N ALA A 35 10.72 -2.22 -16.20
CA ALA A 35 10.56 -1.06 -17.07
C ALA A 35 9.65 -1.35 -18.26
N ASP A 36 9.74 -2.55 -18.85
CA ASP A 36 8.88 -2.96 -19.96
C ASP A 36 7.44 -3.17 -19.48
N ARG A 37 7.26 -3.88 -18.37
CA ARG A 37 5.94 -4.09 -17.77
C ARG A 37 5.26 -2.77 -17.40
N PHE A 38 6.02 -1.82 -16.86
CA PHE A 38 5.54 -0.48 -16.53
C PHE A 38 5.01 0.24 -17.78
N LYS A 39 5.79 0.23 -18.88
CA LYS A 39 5.38 0.86 -20.14
C LYS A 39 4.13 0.23 -20.74
N GLU A 40 4.01 -1.10 -20.68
CA GLU A 40 2.83 -1.82 -21.16
C GLU A 40 1.56 -1.43 -20.38
N LEU A 41 1.64 -1.42 -19.04
CA LEU A 41 0.53 -1.00 -18.19
C LEU A 41 0.12 0.45 -18.44
N ALA A 42 1.10 1.35 -18.56
CA ALA A 42 0.86 2.74 -18.88
C ALA A 42 0.15 2.93 -20.24
N LYS A 43 0.53 2.14 -21.26
CA LYS A 43 -0.16 2.14 -22.58
C LYS A 43 -1.62 1.70 -22.49
N LEU A 44 -1.94 0.81 -21.55
CA LEU A 44 -3.30 0.34 -21.30
C LEU A 44 -4.12 1.30 -20.40
N GLY A 45 -3.54 2.43 -19.99
CA GLY A 45 -4.18 3.38 -19.07
C GLY A 45 -4.29 2.87 -17.63
N GLN A 46 -3.60 1.79 -17.28
CA GLN A 46 -3.53 1.27 -15.93
C GLN A 46 -2.37 1.93 -15.19
N ASN A 47 -2.57 2.35 -13.94
CA ASN A 47 -1.48 2.88 -13.12
C ASN A 47 -0.58 1.71 -12.68
N PRO A 48 0.67 1.61 -13.16
CA PRO A 48 1.57 0.50 -12.85
C PRO A 48 2.09 0.50 -11.41
N MET A 49 1.90 1.60 -10.69
CA MET A 49 2.30 1.76 -9.30
C MET A 49 1.04 1.72 -8.43
N GLN A 50 0.74 0.54 -7.88
CA GLN A 50 -0.31 0.41 -6.86
C GLN A 50 0.31 0.61 -5.48
N ILE A 51 -0.15 1.64 -4.76
CA ILE A 51 0.19 1.78 -3.34
C ILE A 51 -0.56 0.67 -2.62
N VAL A 52 0.18 -0.33 -2.14
CA VAL A 52 -0.39 -1.37 -1.29
C VAL A 52 -0.63 -0.71 0.07
N ASN A 53 -1.90 -0.43 0.39
CA ASN A 53 -2.24 -0.01 1.74
C ASN A 53 -1.83 -1.15 2.68
N ALA A 54 -0.97 -0.82 3.65
CA ALA A 54 -0.61 -1.76 4.70
C ALA A 54 -1.91 -2.26 5.32
N LEU A 55 -2.17 -3.56 5.18
CA LEU A 55 -3.31 -4.19 5.83
C LEU A 55 -3.16 -3.93 7.33
N THR A 56 -4.06 -3.13 7.89
CA THR A 56 -4.13 -2.95 9.33
C THR A 56 -4.33 -4.33 9.94
N MET A 57 -3.38 -4.74 10.78
CA MET A 57 -3.53 -5.95 11.59
C MET A 57 -4.88 -5.88 12.32
N PRO A 58 -5.71 -6.94 12.30
CA PRO A 58 -7.06 -6.90 12.87
C PRO A 58 -7.03 -6.96 14.40
N ASP A 59 -6.59 -5.88 15.05
CA ASP A 59 -6.70 -5.68 16.51
C ASP A 59 -7.43 -4.36 16.86
N ALA A 60 -8.07 -3.72 15.88
CA ALA A 60 -8.85 -2.48 16.07
C ALA A 60 -10.37 -2.72 16.09
N SER A 61 -10.86 -3.95 16.17
CA SER A 61 -12.31 -4.23 16.21
C SER A 61 -12.95 -3.66 17.49
N ASN A 62 -12.32 -3.85 18.64
CA ASN A 62 -12.88 -3.40 19.92
C ASN A 62 -12.89 -1.86 20.06
N ALA A 63 -11.89 -1.18 19.52
CA ALA A 63 -11.79 0.28 19.61
C ALA A 63 -12.85 0.98 18.76
N ASN A 64 -13.16 0.46 17.57
CA ASN A 64 -14.18 1.04 16.69
C ASN A 64 -15.60 0.80 17.22
N VAL A 65 -15.87 -0.39 17.76
CA VAL A 65 -17.16 -0.69 18.40
C VAL A 65 -17.37 0.20 19.63
N ALA A 66 -16.37 0.35 20.50
CA ALA A 66 -16.46 1.26 21.64
C ALA A 66 -16.73 2.72 21.22
N LYS A 67 -16.08 3.17 20.13
CA LYS A 67 -16.27 4.52 19.60
C LYS A 67 -17.68 4.72 19.02
N GLN A 68 -18.23 3.72 18.34
CA GLN A 68 -19.62 3.75 17.86
C GLN A 68 -20.63 3.79 19.02
N VAL A 69 -20.46 2.93 20.04
CA VAL A 69 -21.37 2.89 21.19
C VAL A 69 -21.37 4.22 21.96
N ILE A 70 -20.20 4.84 22.15
CA ILE A 70 -20.09 6.14 22.82
C ILE A 70 -20.72 7.25 21.97
N ALA A 71 -20.52 7.24 20.65
CA ALA A 71 -21.12 8.23 19.75
C ALA A 71 -22.65 8.16 19.79
N ILE A 72 -23.23 6.94 19.70
CA ILE A 72 -24.67 6.72 19.77
C ILE A 72 -25.22 7.15 21.14
N ALA A 73 -24.56 6.74 22.24
CA ALA A 73 -24.97 7.15 23.60
C ALA A 73 -24.88 8.67 23.82
N GLY A 74 -23.96 9.34 23.12
CA GLY A 74 -23.78 10.80 23.17
C GLY A 74 -24.67 11.58 22.19
N GLY A 75 -25.56 10.91 21.45
CA GLY A 75 -26.40 11.55 20.43
C GLY A 75 -25.61 12.11 19.24
N LEU A 76 -24.43 11.56 18.95
CA LEU A 76 -23.58 11.96 17.83
C LEU A 76 -23.62 10.90 16.74
N CYS A 77 -23.67 11.33 15.48
CA CYS A 77 -23.61 10.42 14.34
C CYS A 77 -22.26 9.68 14.34
N PRO A 78 -22.23 8.34 14.32
CA PRO A 78 -20.98 7.58 14.31
C PRO A 78 -20.17 7.74 13.01
N SER A 79 -20.83 8.20 11.92
CA SER A 79 -20.19 8.37 10.61
C SER A 79 -19.55 9.75 10.43
N CYS A 80 -20.17 10.83 10.92
CA CYS A 80 -19.67 12.20 10.70
C CYS A 80 -19.41 12.99 11.99
N GLY A 81 -19.83 12.49 13.17
CA GLY A 81 -19.57 13.10 14.48
C GLY A 81 -20.47 14.28 14.83
N ILE A 82 -21.52 14.56 14.04
CA ILE A 82 -22.44 15.68 14.27
C ILE A 82 -23.58 15.23 15.19
N ALA A 83 -24.07 16.14 16.04
CA ALA A 83 -25.23 15.90 16.88
C ALA A 83 -26.45 15.51 16.04
N MET A 84 -27.07 14.40 16.40
CA MET A 84 -28.30 13.92 15.79
C MET A 84 -29.50 14.41 16.58
N GLU A 85 -30.58 14.68 15.85
CA GLU A 85 -31.88 14.93 16.45
C GLU A 85 -32.42 13.62 17.01
N SER A 86 -33.02 13.66 18.21
CA SER A 86 -33.44 12.46 18.96
C SER A 86 -34.50 11.62 18.27
N ASP A 87 -35.18 12.20 17.28
CA ASP A 87 -36.37 11.62 16.66
C ASP A 87 -36.11 11.14 15.22
N LEU A 88 -34.83 11.14 14.78
CA LEU A 88 -34.44 10.75 13.43
C LEU A 88 -33.55 9.50 13.45
N ASP A 89 -33.96 8.47 12.71
CA ASP A 89 -33.18 7.25 12.48
C ASP A 89 -32.05 7.44 11.44
N PHE A 90 -31.83 8.67 10.97
CA PHE A 90 -30.81 9.01 9.98
C PHE A 90 -30.19 10.39 10.25
N CYS A 91 -28.92 10.55 9.88
CA CYS A 91 -28.21 11.81 10.05
C CYS A 91 -28.56 12.79 8.93
N SER A 92 -29.17 13.92 9.27
CA SER A 92 -29.52 15.00 8.32
C SER A 92 -28.31 15.65 7.64
N SER A 93 -27.11 15.52 8.22
CA SER A 93 -25.90 16.14 7.67
C SER A 93 -25.12 15.23 6.72
N CYS A 94 -25.13 13.91 6.89
CA CYS A 94 -24.34 12.99 6.04
C CYS A 94 -25.18 11.93 5.33
N GLY A 95 -26.47 11.81 5.65
CA GLY A 95 -27.40 10.88 5.01
C GLY A 95 -27.25 9.41 5.45
N ASN A 96 -26.34 9.09 6.37
CA ASN A 96 -26.22 7.73 6.89
C ASN A 96 -27.28 7.44 7.95
N TYR A 97 -27.82 6.22 7.90
CA TYR A 97 -28.73 5.68 8.91
C TYR A 97 -27.97 5.25 10.17
N VAL A 98 -28.63 5.37 11.31
CA VAL A 98 -28.14 4.83 12.59
C VAL A 98 -28.83 3.50 12.79
N GLU A 99 -28.15 2.40 12.44
CA GLU A 99 -28.53 1.06 12.90
C GLU A 99 -27.95 0.79 14.30
#